data_AF-A0A6P0TNK0-F1
#
_entry.id   AF-A0A6P0TNK0-F1
#
_cell.length_a   1.000
_cell.length_b   1.000
_cell.length_c   1.000
_cell.angle_alpha   90.00
_cell.angle_beta   90.00
_cell.angle_gamma   90.00
#
_symmetry.space_group_name_H-M   'P 1'
#
loop_
_entity.id
_entity.type
_entity.pdbx_description
1 polymer ?
#
loop_
_entity_poly.entity_id
_entity_poly.type
_entity_poly.pdbx_seq_one_letter_code
_entity_poly.pdbx_strand_id
1 'polypeptide(L)'
;MGWVPACGENIWNGKISGMAKYLERQNIWNGKISGMAKYLEWQNIWNGKISGMAKYLEWQNIWNGKISGTAKYLEWQNIWNGKISGTAKYLEQQNIWNGKISGTAKYLEQQNIWNSKISGTGKMPIPQNY
;
A
#
# COMPACT_ATOMS: atom_id res chain seq x y z
N MET A 1 -13.56 -14.30 17.16
CA MET A 1 -12.59 -13.49 16.39
C MET A 1 -11.74 -14.45 15.57
N GLY A 2 -12.20 -14.75 14.36
CA GLY A 2 -11.61 -15.80 13.52
C GLY A 2 -10.31 -15.33 12.86
N TRP A 3 -9.31 -16.21 12.85
CA TRP A 3 -8.30 -16.21 11.81
C TRP A 3 -9.02 -16.44 10.48
N VAL A 4 -8.83 -15.56 9.49
CA VAL A 4 -9.14 -15.90 8.10
C VAL A 4 -7.80 -16.22 7.46
N PRO A 5 -7.35 -17.50 7.45
CA PRO A 5 -6.22 -17.88 6.65
C PRO A 5 -6.70 -17.84 5.20
N ALA A 6 -6.35 -16.80 4.45
CA ALA A 6 -6.54 -16.82 3.01
C ALA A 6 -5.30 -17.45 2.37
N CYS A 7 -5.04 -18.72 2.70
CA CYS A 7 -4.01 -19.51 2.04
C CYS A 7 -4.57 -19.92 0.67
N GLY A 8 -4.05 -19.31 -0.40
CA GLY A 8 -4.12 -19.83 -1.76
C GLY A 8 -5.48 -19.89 -2.43
N GLU A 9 -6.10 -18.73 -2.76
CA GLU A 9 -7.10 -18.70 -3.82
C GLU A 9 -6.84 -17.50 -4.72
N ASN A 10 -6.85 -17.73 -6.04
CA ASN A 10 -6.91 -16.65 -7.02
C ASN A 10 -8.26 -15.94 -6.83
N ILE A 11 -8.24 -14.77 -6.20
CA ILE A 11 -9.49 -14.07 -5.87
C ILE A 11 -9.79 -13.10 -7.00
N TRP A 12 -10.85 -13.37 -7.76
CA TRP A 12 -11.26 -12.46 -8.83
C TRP A 12 -11.74 -11.13 -8.25
N ASN A 13 -12.62 -11.18 -7.24
CA ASN A 13 -13.14 -10.00 -6.56
C ASN A 13 -13.21 -10.26 -5.05
N GLY A 14 -12.50 -9.46 -4.25
CA GLY A 14 -12.48 -9.58 -2.80
C GLY A 14 -12.78 -8.26 -2.11
N LYS A 15 -13.70 -8.27 -1.14
CA LYS A 15 -14.00 -7.11 -0.29
C LYS A 15 -13.96 -7.49 1.17
N ILE A 16 -13.22 -6.74 1.97
CA ILE A 16 -13.20 -6.87 3.44
C ILE A 16 -13.55 -5.53 4.05
N SER A 17 -14.38 -5.57 5.09
CA SER A 17 -14.64 -4.43 5.95
C SER A 17 -14.65 -4.83 7.41
N GLY A 18 -14.01 -4.04 8.27
CA GLY A 18 -13.98 -4.30 9.71
C GLY A 18 -12.58 -4.17 10.31
N MET A 19 -12.39 -4.79 11.47
CA MET A 19 -11.13 -4.75 12.21
C MET A 19 -10.47 -6.13 12.22
N ALA A 20 -9.19 -6.17 11.84
CA ALA A 20 -8.39 -7.40 11.84
C ALA A 20 -7.06 -7.16 12.58
N LYS A 21 -6.54 -8.19 13.24
CA LYS A 21 -5.19 -8.12 13.80
C LYS A 21 -4.15 -8.34 12.70
N TYR A 22 -4.36 -9.34 11.86
CA TYR A 22 -3.51 -9.67 10.73
C TYR A 22 -4.39 -9.92 9.51
N LEU A 23 -3.95 -9.43 8.35
CA LEU A 23 -4.62 -9.68 7.10
C LEU A 23 -3.59 -9.81 5.98
N GLU A 24 -3.49 -11.01 5.41
CA GLU A 24 -2.62 -11.32 4.29
C GLU A 24 -3.47 -11.70 3.07
N ARG A 25 -3.09 -11.25 1.89
CA ARG A 25 -3.78 -11.57 0.64
C ARG A 25 -2.80 -11.70 -0.51
N GLN A 26 -3.01 -12.74 -1.32
CA GLN A 26 -2.19 -13.04 -2.49
C GLN A 26 -3.08 -13.23 -3.73
N ASN A 27 -2.54 -13.01 -4.92
CA ASN A 27 -3.15 -13.32 -6.21
C ASN A 27 -4.59 -12.80 -6.37
N ILE A 28 -4.78 -11.48 -6.25
CA ILE A 28 -6.10 -10.85 -6.36
C ILE A 28 -6.22 -10.08 -7.67
N TRP A 29 -7.27 -10.31 -8.44
CA TRP A 29 -7.58 -9.48 -9.60
C TRP A 29 -8.18 -8.13 -9.20
N ASN A 30 -9.23 -8.09 -8.38
CA ASN A 30 -9.76 -6.86 -7.78
C ASN A 30 -9.95 -7.01 -6.26
N GLY A 31 -9.22 -6.22 -5.48
CA GLY A 31 -9.32 -6.22 -4.02
C GLY A 31 -9.76 -4.87 -3.46
N LYS A 32 -10.63 -4.87 -2.45
CA LYS A 32 -10.94 -3.69 -1.63
C LYS A 32 -10.94 -4.02 -0.14
N ILE A 33 -10.21 -3.24 0.65
CA ILE A 33 -10.30 -3.25 2.11
C ILE A 33 -10.79 -1.90 2.61
N SER A 34 -11.70 -1.92 3.57
CA SER A 34 -12.17 -0.75 4.29
C SER A 34 -12.19 -1.02 5.79
N GLY A 35 -11.22 -0.53 6.56
CA GLY A 35 -11.20 -0.81 7.99
C GLY A 35 -9.86 -0.59 8.67
N MET A 36 -9.67 -1.29 9.79
CA MET A 36 -8.48 -1.15 10.62
C MET A 36 -7.73 -2.47 10.74
N ALA A 37 -6.42 -2.46 10.49
CA ALA A 37 -5.56 -3.62 10.62
C ALA A 37 -4.34 -3.29 11.50
N LYS A 38 -3.85 -4.24 12.30
CA LYS A 38 -2.50 -4.06 12.89
C LYS A 38 -1.43 -4.36 11.83
N TYR A 39 -1.59 -5.45 11.09
CA TYR A 39 -0.72 -5.82 9.98
C TYR A 39 -1.56 -6.14 8.74
N LEU A 40 -1.17 -5.60 7.60
CA LEU A 40 -1.82 -5.81 6.31
C LEU A 40 -0.76 -6.03 5.25
N GLU A 41 -0.81 -7.18 4.57
CA GLU A 41 0.16 -7.54 3.53
C GLU A 41 -0.57 -8.02 2.27
N TRP A 42 -0.27 -7.39 1.12
CA TRP A 42 -0.88 -7.67 -0.18
C TRP A 42 0.19 -7.97 -1.23
N GLN A 43 0.08 -9.12 -1.89
CA GLN A 43 1.00 -9.56 -2.93
C GLN A 43 0.25 -9.93 -4.22
N ASN A 44 0.85 -9.63 -5.38
CA ASN A 44 0.35 -10.00 -6.71
C ASN A 44 -1.09 -9.53 -6.95
N ILE A 45 -1.28 -8.21 -7.01
CA ILE A 45 -2.62 -7.61 -7.11
C ILE A 45 -2.75 -6.85 -8.43
N TRP A 46 -3.78 -7.14 -9.21
CA TRP A 46 -4.04 -6.40 -10.44
C TRP A 46 -4.67 -5.02 -10.16
N ASN A 47 -5.77 -4.97 -9.41
CA ASN A 47 -6.37 -3.72 -8.94
C ASN A 47 -6.65 -3.78 -7.44
N GLY A 48 -6.04 -2.88 -6.69
CA GLY A 48 -6.19 -2.83 -5.24
C GLY A 48 -6.64 -1.48 -4.70
N LYS A 49 -7.52 -1.50 -3.70
CA LYS A 49 -7.89 -0.31 -2.93
C LYS A 49 -7.95 -0.57 -1.43
N ILE A 50 -7.20 0.18 -0.64
CA ILE A 50 -7.34 0.22 0.83
C ILE A 50 -7.86 1.58 1.26
N SER A 51 -8.85 1.56 2.14
CA SER A 51 -9.34 2.72 2.87
C SER A 51 -9.29 2.42 4.38
N GLY A 52 -8.57 3.22 5.17
CA GLY A 52 -8.58 3.08 6.62
C GLY A 52 -7.19 3.12 7.26
N MET A 53 -7.00 2.39 8.35
CA MET A 53 -5.84 2.55 9.22
C MET A 53 -5.06 1.25 9.41
N ALA A 54 -3.75 1.31 9.26
CA ALA A 54 -2.85 0.19 9.49
C ALA A 54 -1.69 0.59 10.41
N LYS A 55 -1.20 -0.32 11.26
CA LYS A 55 0.11 -0.08 11.91
C LYS A 55 1.23 -0.39 10.91
N TYR A 56 1.14 -1.53 10.23
CA TYR A 56 2.05 -1.94 9.17
C TYR A 56 1.24 -2.30 7.92
N LEU A 57 1.64 -1.76 6.79
CA LEU A 57 0.98 -1.98 5.49
C LEU A 57 2.06 -2.22 4.44
N GLU A 58 2.05 -3.41 3.84
CA GLU A 58 3.03 -3.84 2.85
C GLU A 58 2.34 -4.29 1.55
N TRP A 59 2.76 -3.73 0.43
CA TRP A 59 2.24 -3.99 -0.91
C TRP A 59 3.36 -4.37 -1.86
N GLN A 60 3.24 -5.55 -2.46
CA GLN A 60 4.23 -6.07 -3.41
C GLN A 60 3.56 -6.50 -4.72
N ASN A 61 4.21 -6.21 -5.85
CA ASN A 61 3.78 -6.62 -7.20
C ASN A 61 2.35 -6.18 -7.52
N ILE A 62 2.14 -4.88 -7.64
CA ILE A 62 0.80 -4.30 -7.82
C ILE A 62 0.71 -3.58 -9.15
N TRP A 63 -0.27 -3.93 -9.97
CA TRP A 63 -0.49 -3.25 -11.24
C TRP A 63 -1.17 -1.88 -11.07
N ASN A 64 -2.31 -1.82 -10.38
CA ASN A 64 -2.96 -0.56 -10.00
C ASN A 64 -3.32 -0.55 -8.52
N GLY A 65 -2.84 0.47 -7.81
CA GLY A 65 -2.98 0.58 -6.37
C GLY A 65 -3.46 1.92 -5.86
N LYS A 66 -4.39 1.90 -4.91
CA LYS A 66 -4.84 3.10 -4.21
C LYS A 66 -4.95 2.87 -2.70
N ILE A 67 -4.22 3.68 -1.92
CA ILE A 67 -4.36 3.75 -0.47
C ILE A 67 -4.94 5.09 -0.08
N SER A 68 -5.94 5.06 0.79
CA SER A 68 -6.51 6.24 1.44
C SER A 68 -6.59 6.02 2.95
N GLY A 69 -5.79 6.76 3.72
CA GLY A 69 -5.84 6.69 5.18
C GLY A 69 -4.47 6.75 5.85
N THR A 70 -4.33 6.07 6.99
CA THR A 70 -3.21 6.28 7.91
C THR A 70 -2.41 5.01 8.16
N ALA A 71 -1.09 5.09 8.03
CA ALA A 71 -0.17 4.01 8.34
C ALA A 71 0.93 4.47 9.31
N LYS A 72 1.41 3.61 10.21
CA LYS A 72 2.68 3.92 10.90
C LYS A 72 3.86 3.60 9.97
N TYR A 73 3.83 2.43 9.35
CA TYR A 73 4.79 2.00 8.33
C TYR A 73 4.03 1.59 7.09
N LEU A 74 4.44 2.13 5.95
CA LEU A 74 3.88 1.86 4.63
C LEU A 74 5.02 1.52 3.67
N GLU A 75 4.98 0.34 3.10
CA GLU A 75 6.01 -0.16 2.18
C GLU A 75 5.38 -0.61 0.86
N TRP A 76 5.87 -0.06 -0.24
CA TRP A 76 5.44 -0.33 -1.60
C TRP A 76 6.61 -0.81 -2.45
N GLN A 77 6.48 -2.00 -3.02
CA GLN A 77 7.48 -2.59 -3.91
C GLN A 77 6.84 -3.03 -5.23
N ASN A 78 7.51 -2.76 -6.35
CA ASN A 78 7.11 -3.17 -7.70
C ASN A 78 5.67 -2.74 -8.04
N ILE A 79 5.44 -1.43 -8.09
CA ILE A 79 4.11 -0.86 -8.36
C ILE A 79 4.10 -0.19 -9.73
N TRP A 80 3.19 -0.62 -10.61
CA TRP A 80 3.05 0.00 -11.94
C TRP A 80 2.33 1.35 -11.87
N ASN A 81 1.12 1.39 -11.29
CA ASN A 81 0.40 2.64 -11.02
C ASN A 81 -0.05 2.70 -9.56
N GLY A 82 0.41 3.68 -8.82
CA GLY A 82 0.16 3.78 -7.39
C GLY A 82 -0.27 5.18 -6.94
N LYS A 83 -1.36 5.27 -6.16
CA LYS A 83 -1.79 6.51 -5.50
C LYS A 83 -1.92 6.34 -3.99
N ILE A 84 -1.21 7.17 -3.23
CA ILE A 84 -1.33 7.26 -1.78
C ILE A 84 -1.99 8.60 -1.43
N SER A 85 -3.01 8.55 -0.57
CA SER A 85 -3.64 9.74 -0.01
C SER A 85 -3.85 9.60 1.50
N GLY A 86 -3.12 10.36 2.30
CA GLY A 86 -3.21 10.29 3.76
C GLY A 86 -1.85 10.40 4.45
N THR A 87 -1.70 9.76 5.61
CA THR A 87 -0.55 10.00 6.48
C THR A 87 0.23 8.74 6.79
N ALA A 88 1.55 8.80 6.65
CA ALA A 88 2.49 7.77 7.07
C ALA A 88 3.53 8.34 8.05
N LYS A 89 3.95 7.57 9.06
CA LYS A 89 5.17 7.95 9.79
C LYS A 89 6.41 7.61 8.97
N TYR A 90 6.45 6.41 8.41
CA TYR A 90 7.49 5.95 7.49
C TYR A 90 6.81 5.46 6.21
N LEU A 91 7.24 5.99 5.07
CA LEU A 91 6.82 5.56 3.75
C LEU A 91 8.06 5.15 2.96
N GLU A 92 8.11 3.91 2.50
CA GLU A 92 9.15 3.38 1.64
C GLU A 92 8.54 2.98 0.30
N GLN A 93 9.19 3.36 -0.79
CA GLN A 93 8.77 3.02 -2.14
C GLN A 93 9.96 2.57 -2.98
N GLN A 94 9.84 1.39 -3.58
CA GLN A 94 10.84 0.81 -4.45
C GLN A 94 10.19 0.36 -5.76
N ASN A 95 10.86 0.63 -6.89
CA ASN A 95 10.43 0.21 -8.23
C ASN A 95 9.00 0.66 -8.57
N ILE A 96 8.78 1.97 -8.61
CA ILE A 96 7.47 2.56 -8.93
C ILE A 96 7.51 3.20 -10.31
N TRP A 97 6.64 2.74 -11.20
CA TRP A 97 6.56 3.30 -12.55
C TRP A 97 5.80 4.63 -12.58
N ASN A 98 4.55 4.66 -12.08
CA ASN A 98 3.76 5.87 -11.91
C ASN A 98 3.25 6.01 -10.45
N GLY A 99 3.76 6.99 -9.71
CA GLY A 99 3.40 7.26 -8.32
C GLY A 99 2.73 8.62 -8.12
N LYS A 100 1.66 8.68 -7.31
CA LYS A 100 1.12 9.95 -6.79
C LYS A 100 0.95 9.89 -5.28
N ILE A 101 1.61 10.78 -4.57
CA ILE A 101 1.47 10.95 -3.12
C ILE A 101 0.75 12.28 -2.86
N SER A 102 -0.35 12.21 -2.10
CA SER A 102 -1.08 13.39 -1.64
C SER A 102 -1.35 13.27 -0.15
N GLY A 103 -0.46 13.82 0.68
CA GLY A 103 -0.52 13.60 2.12
C GLY A 103 0.78 13.89 2.84
N THR A 104 0.98 13.27 4.00
CA THR A 104 2.13 13.58 4.87
C THR A 104 2.91 12.33 5.23
N ALA A 105 4.24 12.40 5.10
CA ALA A 105 5.15 11.33 5.50
C ALA A 105 6.25 11.90 6.38
N LYS A 106 6.41 11.44 7.64
CA LYS A 106 7.50 11.98 8.48
C LYS A 106 8.87 11.62 7.90
N TYR A 107 9.00 10.40 7.37
CA TYR A 107 10.15 9.90 6.64
C TYR A 107 9.66 9.26 5.34
N LEU A 108 10.26 9.63 4.20
CA LEU A 108 9.89 9.15 2.87
C LEU A 108 11.14 8.63 2.15
N GLU A 109 11.28 7.33 1.95
CA GLU A 109 12.35 6.75 1.15
C GLU A 109 11.83 6.32 -0.23
N GLN A 110 12.58 6.64 -1.28
CA GLN A 110 12.21 6.40 -2.67
C GLN A 110 13.41 5.93 -3.49
N GLN A 111 13.26 4.78 -4.14
CA GLN A 111 14.26 4.17 -5.02
C GLN A 111 13.60 3.71 -6.32
N ASN A 112 14.26 3.94 -7.47
CA ASN A 112 13.80 3.55 -8.81
C ASN A 112 12.36 4.04 -9.12
N ILE A 113 12.18 5.37 -9.11
CA ILE A 113 10.87 5.99 -9.37
C ILE A 113 10.90 6.75 -10.70
N TRP A 114 10.09 6.32 -11.67
CA TRP A 114 10.06 6.97 -12.99
C TRP A 114 9.18 8.22 -13.04
N ASN A 115 7.88 8.09 -12.80
CA ASN A 115 6.94 9.21 -12.88
C ASN A 115 6.27 9.44 -11.52
N SER A 116 6.78 10.40 -10.74
CA SER A 116 6.24 10.72 -9.41
C SER A 116 5.64 12.11 -9.33
N LYS A 117 4.49 12.23 -8.65
CA LYS A 117 3.93 13.52 -8.21
C LYS A 117 3.67 13.50 -6.71
N ILE A 118 4.36 14.36 -5.98
CA ILE A 118 4.19 14.51 -4.52
C ILE A 118 3.56 15.86 -4.24
N SER A 119 2.43 15.84 -3.54
CA SER A 119 1.67 17.01 -3.10
C SER A 119 1.42 16.87 -1.60
N GLY A 120 2.39 17.28 -0.78
CA GLY A 120 2.45 16.87 0.62
C GLY A 120 3.65 17.39 1.37
N THR A 121 3.69 17.14 2.68
CA THR A 121 4.84 17.50 3.54
C THR A 121 5.54 16.25 4.06
N GLY A 122 6.87 16.24 3.96
CA GLY A 122 7.71 15.20 4.54
C GLY A 122 9.18 15.55 4.57
N LYS A 123 9.93 14.98 5.52
CA LYS A 123 11.38 15.11 5.53
C LYS A 123 11.93 14.11 4.51
N MET A 124 12.44 14.63 3.40
CA MET A 124 12.95 13.83 2.29
C MET A 124 14.41 13.42 2.52
N PRO A 125 14.76 12.13 2.59
CA PRO A 125 15.98 11.63 1.99
C PRO A 125 15.91 11.77 0.45
N ILE A 126 17.09 11.94 -0.15
CA ILE A 126 17.28 12.26 -1.57
C ILE A 126 16.84 11.04 -2.42
N PRO A 127 16.06 11.21 -3.51
CA PRO A 127 15.78 10.12 -4.43
C PRO A 127 17.09 9.59 -5.02
N GLN A 128 17.39 8.31 -4.82
CA GLN A 128 18.47 7.63 -5.54
C GLN A 128 17.88 7.03 -6.81
N ASN A 129 17.94 7.80 -7.89
CA ASN A 129 17.74 7.30 -9.24
C ASN A 129 19.13 6.87 -9.75
N TYR A 130 19.33 5.58 -9.98
CA TYR A 130 20.44 5.07 -10.78
C TYR A 130 19.95 4.70 -12.17
#